data_AF-A0A970HL70-F1
#
_entry.id   AF-A0A970HL70-F1
#
_cell.length_a   1.000
_cell.length_b   1.000
_cell.length_c   1.000
_cell.angle_alpha   90.00
_cell.angle_beta   90.00
_cell.angle_gamma   90.00
#
_symmetry.space_group_name_H-M   'P 1'
#
loop_
_entity.id
_entity.type
_entity.pdbx_description
1 polymer ?
#
loop_
_entity_poly.entity_id
_entity_poly.type
_entity_poly.pdbx_seq_one_letter_code
_entity_poly.pdbx_strand_id
1 'polypeptide(L)'
;MSGAGFSFFPLLGKAGQEAGISSCGSLLAAFAGLWTVGLAIRLMDDYLDAPVDLLQGVQTSAHHLGNASLPYALVGLSVGSLLSPKLTAALFLSAYAIGMTSELTRALPSRLRGYQESLLAIVIGAIGAGPMVMAWALMTMFTIQALDDLIDLRVDSHIDGRNWCHLFGVGEVILSGSLSVAFSAFLSPLLTGLTLLTAASIGLIFHRQPGTVILK
;
A
#
# COMPACT_ATOMS: atom_id res chain seq x y z
N MET A 1 -31.96 -23.43 15.22
CA MET A 1 -31.42 -22.26 15.93
C MET A 1 -30.98 -21.25 14.88
N SER A 2 -31.83 -20.27 14.60
CA SER A 2 -31.56 -19.21 13.63
C SER A 2 -30.57 -18.24 14.27
N GLY A 3 -29.29 -18.41 13.97
CA GLY A 3 -28.25 -17.49 14.45
C GLY A 3 -28.52 -16.12 13.86
N ALA A 4 -28.51 -15.09 14.70
CA ALA A 4 -28.55 -13.70 14.28
C ALA A 4 -27.44 -13.49 13.24
N GLY A 5 -27.84 -13.44 11.96
CA GLY A 5 -26.92 -13.30 10.84
C GLY A 5 -26.23 -11.95 10.96
N PHE A 6 -24.97 -11.95 11.35
CA PHE A 6 -24.13 -10.77 11.37
C PHE A 6 -24.16 -10.10 9.98
N SER A 7 -24.88 -8.99 9.88
CA SER A 7 -25.17 -8.28 8.63
C SER A 7 -24.01 -7.38 8.21
N PHE A 8 -22.78 -7.90 8.18
CA PHE A 8 -21.61 -7.19 7.61
C PHE A 8 -21.54 -7.31 6.08
N PHE A 9 -22.27 -8.25 5.50
CA PHE A 9 -22.33 -8.48 4.05
C PHE A 9 -22.65 -7.26 3.17
N PRO A 10 -23.54 -6.32 3.54
CA PRO A 10 -23.74 -5.13 2.73
C PRO A 10 -22.54 -4.17 2.74
N LEU A 11 -21.75 -4.14 3.83
CA LEU A 11 -20.54 -3.32 3.94
C LEU A 11 -19.33 -3.93 3.23
N LEU A 12 -19.42 -5.19 2.84
CA LEU A 12 -18.36 -5.89 2.13
C LEU A 12 -18.20 -5.37 0.69
N GLY A 13 -19.29 -4.84 0.09
CA GLY A 13 -19.30 -4.31 -1.26
C GLY A 13 -18.93 -5.32 -2.35
N LYS A 14 -18.77 -4.84 -3.58
CA LYS A 14 -18.45 -5.70 -4.74
C LYS A 14 -17.04 -6.29 -4.64
N ALA A 15 -16.07 -5.49 -4.20
CA ALA A 15 -14.69 -5.94 -4.10
C ALA A 15 -14.53 -7.02 -3.02
N GLY A 16 -15.19 -6.89 -1.86
CA GLY A 16 -15.12 -7.92 -0.83
C GLY A 16 -15.79 -9.24 -1.22
N GLN A 17 -16.89 -9.18 -1.97
CA GLN A 17 -17.55 -10.38 -2.50
C GLN A 17 -16.67 -11.08 -3.53
N GLU A 18 -16.07 -10.32 -4.45
CA GLU A 18 -15.14 -10.86 -5.46
C GLU A 18 -13.84 -11.41 -4.83
N ALA A 19 -13.39 -10.82 -3.73
CA ALA A 19 -12.30 -11.33 -2.91
C ALA A 19 -12.62 -12.67 -2.20
N GLY A 20 -13.88 -13.12 -2.23
CA GLY A 20 -14.30 -14.41 -1.67
C GLY A 20 -14.59 -14.38 -0.17
N ILE A 21 -14.79 -13.19 0.42
CA ILE A 21 -15.10 -13.09 1.86
C ILE A 21 -16.59 -13.37 2.06
N SER A 22 -16.90 -14.51 2.69
CA SER A 22 -18.27 -15.01 2.88
C SER A 22 -18.56 -15.44 4.33
N SER A 23 -17.58 -15.34 5.22
CA SER A 23 -17.71 -15.77 6.61
C SER A 23 -16.83 -14.92 7.52
N CYS A 24 -17.11 -14.96 8.82
CA CYS A 24 -16.26 -14.34 9.83
C CYS A 24 -14.82 -14.88 9.78
N GLY A 25 -14.65 -16.20 9.56
CA GLY A 25 -13.33 -16.82 9.40
C GLY A 25 -12.55 -16.25 8.21
N SER A 26 -13.19 -16.14 7.04
CA SER A 26 -12.57 -15.50 5.86
C SER A 26 -12.31 -14.02 6.05
N LEU A 27 -13.12 -13.31 6.84
CA LEU A 27 -12.90 -11.90 7.15
C LEU A 27 -11.68 -11.71 8.05
N LEU A 28 -11.51 -12.59 9.05
CA LEU A 28 -10.35 -12.58 9.94
C LEU A 28 -9.07 -12.93 9.18
N ALA A 29 -9.12 -13.94 8.30
CA ALA A 29 -8.03 -14.27 7.38
C ALA A 29 -7.72 -13.09 6.43
N ALA A 30 -8.74 -12.42 5.89
CA ALA A 30 -8.56 -11.22 5.09
C ALA A 30 -7.86 -10.11 5.88
N PHE A 31 -8.30 -9.81 7.10
CA PHE A 31 -7.68 -8.79 7.93
C PHE A 31 -6.21 -9.10 8.25
N ALA A 32 -5.91 -10.35 8.64
CA ALA A 32 -4.52 -10.79 8.84
C ALA A 32 -3.69 -10.72 7.54
N GLY A 33 -4.30 -11.03 6.39
CA GLY A 33 -3.70 -10.88 5.07
C GLY A 33 -3.40 -9.43 4.69
N LEU A 34 -4.32 -8.49 4.99
CA LEU A 34 -4.11 -7.05 4.84
C LEU A 34 -2.95 -6.56 5.69
N TRP A 35 -2.87 -7.01 6.94
CA TRP A 35 -1.82 -6.62 7.87
C TRP A 35 -0.44 -7.10 7.43
N THR A 36 -0.34 -8.37 7.02
CA THR A 36 0.92 -8.96 6.56
C THR A 36 1.40 -8.42 5.21
N VAL A 37 0.50 -8.15 4.25
CA VAL A 37 0.88 -7.47 3.00
C VAL A 37 1.22 -6.01 3.23
N GLY A 38 0.51 -5.32 4.12
CA GLY A 38 0.83 -3.93 4.49
C GLY A 38 2.24 -3.82 5.06
N LEU A 39 2.63 -4.75 5.95
CA LEU A 39 4.00 -4.84 6.45
C LEU A 39 5.00 -5.10 5.33
N ALA A 40 4.70 -6.03 4.42
CA ALA A 40 5.58 -6.34 3.30
C ALA A 40 5.83 -5.12 2.40
N ILE A 41 4.77 -4.37 2.09
CA ILE A 41 4.84 -3.16 1.28
C ILE A 41 5.68 -2.11 2.00
N ARG A 42 5.39 -1.82 3.28
CA ARG A 42 6.15 -0.82 4.04
C ARG A 42 7.62 -1.17 4.19
N LEU A 43 7.96 -2.43 4.47
CA LEU A 43 9.36 -2.86 4.58
C LEU A 43 10.11 -2.77 3.25
N MET A 44 9.43 -3.03 2.13
CA MET A 44 10.00 -2.89 0.80
C MET A 44 10.23 -1.42 0.45
N ASP A 45 9.25 -0.57 0.76
CA ASP A 45 9.29 0.88 0.58
C ASP A 45 10.44 1.51 1.39
N ASP A 46 10.48 1.27 2.71
CA ASP A 46 11.56 1.71 3.59
C ASP A 46 12.94 1.22 3.11
N TYR A 47 13.04 0.02 2.51
CA TYR A 47 14.30 -0.49 1.97
C TYR A 47 14.74 0.25 0.70
N LEU A 48 13.80 0.59 -0.18
CA LEU A 48 14.09 1.33 -1.41
C LEU A 48 14.47 2.79 -1.12
N ASP A 49 13.87 3.37 -0.09
CA ASP A 49 14.11 4.76 0.32
C ASP A 49 15.30 4.93 1.28
N ALA A 50 15.77 3.86 1.93
CA ALA A 50 16.88 3.90 2.88
C ALA A 50 18.12 4.70 2.43
N PRO A 51 18.60 4.65 1.16
CA PRO A 51 19.72 5.48 0.74
C PRO A 51 19.41 6.99 0.74
N VAL A 52 18.17 7.37 0.41
CA VAL A 52 17.71 8.76 0.39
C VAL A 52 17.45 9.24 1.82
N ASP A 53 16.79 8.42 2.63
CA ASP A 53 16.51 8.71 4.04
C ASP A 53 17.79 8.93 4.85
N LEU A 54 18.84 8.13 4.59
CA LEU A 54 20.14 8.29 5.24
C LEU A 54 20.78 9.65 4.94
N LEU A 55 20.65 10.14 3.71
CA LEU A 55 21.15 11.46 3.32
C LEU A 55 20.37 12.59 4.01
N GLN A 56 19.10 12.35 4.35
CA GLN A 56 18.26 13.27 5.13
C GLN A 56 18.45 13.13 6.65
N GLY A 57 19.24 12.15 7.12
CA GLY A 57 19.39 11.83 8.53
C GLY A 57 18.14 11.21 9.16
N VAL A 58 17.21 10.69 8.35
CA VAL A 58 16.02 9.98 8.80
C VAL A 58 16.39 8.52 9.01
N GLN A 59 16.01 7.94 10.16
CA GLN A 59 16.15 6.51 10.39
C GLN A 59 14.80 5.80 10.20
N THR A 60 14.73 4.98 9.15
CA THR A 60 13.65 4.04 8.87
C THR A 60 13.94 2.64 9.41
N SER A 61 12.93 1.76 9.36
CA SER A 61 13.04 0.37 9.79
C SER A 61 14.12 -0.40 9.01
N ALA A 62 14.36 -0.01 7.76
CA ALA A 62 15.39 -0.58 6.91
C ALA A 62 16.81 -0.32 7.43
N HIS A 63 17.06 0.73 8.21
CA HIS A 63 18.36 0.91 8.85
C HIS A 63 18.61 -0.08 9.99
N HIS A 64 17.56 -0.45 10.74
CA HIS A 64 17.67 -1.43 11.81
C HIS A 64 17.75 -2.87 11.29
N LEU A 65 16.96 -3.19 10.27
CA LEU A 65 16.90 -4.53 9.68
C LEU A 65 17.96 -4.75 8.59
N GLY A 66 18.46 -3.68 7.98
CA GLY A 66 19.42 -3.73 6.88
C GLY A 66 18.92 -4.60 5.72
N ASN A 67 19.80 -5.47 5.24
CA ASN A 67 19.49 -6.41 4.15
C ASN A 67 18.40 -7.44 4.52
N ALA A 68 18.03 -7.58 5.81
CA ALA A 68 16.97 -8.49 6.23
C ALA A 68 15.55 -7.96 5.93
N SER A 69 15.38 -6.66 5.65
CA SER A 69 14.06 -6.08 5.32
C SER A 69 13.39 -6.79 4.16
N LEU A 70 14.14 -7.08 3.08
CA LEU A 70 13.61 -7.75 1.90
C LEU A 70 13.15 -9.20 2.20
N PRO A 71 13.95 -10.08 2.84
CA PRO A 71 13.47 -11.37 3.31
C PRO A 71 12.20 -11.30 4.17
N TYR A 72 12.13 -10.36 5.13
CA TYR A 72 10.94 -10.21 5.97
C TYR A 72 9.72 -9.73 5.17
N ALA A 73 9.91 -8.83 4.22
CA ALA A 73 8.85 -8.41 3.30
C ALA A 73 8.31 -9.61 2.48
N LEU A 74 9.20 -10.46 1.95
CA LEU A 74 8.80 -11.67 1.21
C LEU A 74 8.07 -12.68 2.09
N VAL A 75 8.47 -12.84 3.35
CA VAL A 75 7.75 -13.68 4.33
C VAL A 75 6.35 -13.10 4.58
N GLY A 76 6.22 -11.79 4.82
CA GLY A 76 4.94 -11.12 4.99
C GLY A 76 4.01 -11.29 3.79
N LEU A 77 4.54 -11.09 2.58
CA LEU A 77 3.81 -11.30 1.33
C LEU A 77 3.36 -12.75 1.16
N SER A 78 4.22 -13.71 1.50
CA SER A 78 3.91 -15.15 1.41
C SER A 78 2.80 -15.54 2.39
N VAL A 79 2.88 -15.09 3.64
CA VAL A 79 1.84 -15.34 4.65
C VAL A 79 0.52 -14.68 4.24
N GLY A 80 0.55 -13.43 3.78
CA GLY A 80 -0.64 -12.75 3.29
C GLY A 80 -1.29 -13.48 2.12
N SER A 81 -0.48 -13.98 1.18
CA SER A 81 -0.96 -14.73 0.02
C SER A 81 -1.62 -16.07 0.39
N LEU A 82 -1.20 -16.70 1.49
CA LEU A 82 -1.84 -17.90 2.02
C LEU A 82 -3.18 -17.60 2.71
N LEU A 83 -3.30 -16.43 3.35
CA LEU A 83 -4.49 -16.03 4.10
C LEU A 83 -5.58 -15.43 3.21
N SER A 84 -5.19 -14.59 2.25
CA SER A 84 -6.10 -13.86 1.37
C SER A 84 -5.43 -13.56 0.02
N PRO A 85 -5.27 -14.57 -0.85
CA PRO A 85 -4.46 -14.47 -2.06
C PRO A 85 -4.89 -13.31 -2.98
N LYS A 86 -6.19 -13.13 -3.17
CA LYS A 86 -6.73 -12.08 -4.05
C LYS A 86 -6.43 -10.67 -3.53
N LEU A 87 -6.68 -10.42 -2.24
CA LEU A 87 -6.44 -9.09 -1.64
C LEU A 87 -4.95 -8.79 -1.57
N THR A 88 -4.15 -9.75 -1.10
CA THR A 88 -2.70 -9.59 -0.98
C THR A 88 -2.05 -9.33 -2.33
N ALA A 89 -2.38 -10.13 -3.35
CA ALA A 89 -1.85 -9.91 -4.70
C ALA A 89 -2.27 -8.56 -5.28
N ALA A 90 -3.55 -8.19 -5.17
CA ALA A 90 -4.05 -6.92 -5.72
C ALA A 90 -3.44 -5.70 -5.03
N LEU A 91 -3.28 -5.73 -3.70
CA LEU A 91 -2.67 -4.63 -2.95
C LEU A 91 -1.18 -4.51 -3.25
N PHE A 92 -0.46 -5.63 -3.29
CA PHE A 92 0.96 -5.62 -3.62
C PHE A 92 1.22 -5.12 -5.04
N LEU A 93 0.46 -5.61 -6.03
CA LEU A 93 0.56 -5.15 -7.42
C LEU A 93 0.10 -3.69 -7.59
N SER A 94 -0.87 -3.24 -6.81
CA SER A 94 -1.30 -1.83 -6.79
C SER A 94 -0.21 -0.94 -6.22
N ALA A 95 0.41 -1.32 -5.09
CA ALA A 95 1.52 -0.58 -4.49
C ALA A 95 2.69 -0.48 -5.48
N TYR A 96 3.01 -1.59 -6.14
CA TYR A 96 3.99 -1.60 -7.23
C TYR A 96 3.62 -0.63 -8.36
N ALA A 97 2.39 -0.72 -8.90
CA ALA A 97 1.97 0.11 -10.02
C ALA A 97 1.99 1.61 -9.68
N ILE A 98 1.59 1.98 -8.47
CA ILE A 98 1.55 3.36 -7.97
C ILE A 98 2.95 3.87 -7.62
N GLY A 99 3.80 3.08 -6.95
CA GLY A 99 5.17 3.49 -6.60
C GLY A 99 6.04 3.79 -7.82
N MET A 100 5.74 3.17 -8.96
CA MET A 100 6.44 3.40 -10.23
C MET A 100 6.05 4.71 -10.96
N THR A 101 5.11 5.49 -10.43
CA THR A 101 4.62 6.73 -11.07
C THR A 101 5.67 7.85 -11.16
N SER A 102 6.67 7.83 -10.29
CA SER A 102 7.74 8.84 -10.29
C SER A 102 8.73 8.67 -11.45
N GLU A 103 8.85 7.46 -12.02
CA GLU A 103 9.87 7.12 -13.04
C GLU A 103 9.26 6.41 -14.27
N LEU A 104 8.08 6.86 -14.73
CA LEU A 104 7.31 6.19 -15.81
C LEU A 104 8.07 5.95 -17.11
N THR A 105 9.00 6.83 -17.49
CA THR A 105 9.73 6.76 -18.77
C THR A 105 11.10 6.12 -18.65
N ARG A 106 11.61 5.90 -17.42
CA ARG A 106 12.90 5.26 -17.20
C ARG A 106 12.82 3.79 -17.56
N ALA A 107 13.86 3.28 -18.21
CA ALA A 107 14.00 1.85 -18.47
C ALA A 107 14.47 1.13 -17.20
N LEU A 108 13.77 0.05 -16.84
CA LEU A 108 14.00 -0.76 -15.64
C LEU A 108 14.86 -1.98 -15.95
N PRO A 109 15.30 -2.77 -14.95
CA PRO A 109 16.12 -3.97 -15.17
C PRO A 109 15.48 -4.99 -16.13
N SER A 110 14.16 -5.01 -16.22
CA SER A 110 13.38 -5.81 -17.20
C SER A 110 13.50 -5.32 -18.64
N ARG A 111 14.08 -4.12 -18.85
CA ARG A 111 14.10 -3.31 -20.08
C ARG A 111 12.76 -2.72 -20.48
N LEU A 112 11.72 -2.88 -19.67
CA LEU A 112 10.44 -2.19 -19.85
C LEU A 112 10.49 -0.80 -19.23
N ARG A 113 9.61 0.08 -19.70
CA ARG A 113 9.38 1.40 -19.08
C ARG A 113 8.44 1.25 -17.89
N GLY A 114 8.55 2.13 -16.89
CA GLY A 114 7.70 2.10 -15.69
C GLY A 114 6.20 1.99 -15.99
N TYR A 115 5.68 2.77 -16.95
CA TYR A 115 4.25 2.67 -17.31
C TYR A 115 3.85 1.30 -17.89
N GLN A 116 4.77 0.60 -18.56
CA GLN A 116 4.50 -0.72 -19.14
C GLN A 116 4.40 -1.77 -18.03
N GLU A 117 5.28 -1.68 -17.03
CA GLU A 117 5.23 -2.58 -15.88
C GLU A 117 4.04 -2.31 -14.97
N SER A 118 3.71 -1.03 -14.71
CA SER A 118 2.49 -0.67 -13.97
C SER A 118 1.25 -1.21 -14.68
N LEU A 119 1.14 -1.04 -16.01
CA LEU A 119 0.02 -1.59 -16.78
C LEU A 119 -0.02 -3.12 -16.70
N LEU A 120 1.12 -3.79 -16.81
CA LEU A 120 1.21 -5.25 -16.69
C LEU A 120 0.77 -5.73 -15.30
N ALA A 121 1.22 -5.06 -14.23
CA ALA A 121 0.82 -5.36 -12.87
C ALA A 121 -0.70 -5.19 -12.67
N ILE A 122 -1.28 -4.13 -13.23
CA ILE A 122 -2.73 -3.88 -13.20
C ILE A 122 -3.49 -4.98 -13.94
N VAL A 123 -3.06 -5.36 -15.14
CA VAL A 123 -3.71 -6.42 -15.93
C VAL A 123 -3.61 -7.77 -15.24
N ILE A 124 -2.43 -8.14 -14.74
CA ILE A 124 -2.22 -9.40 -13.99
C ILE A 124 -3.10 -9.41 -12.74
N GLY A 125 -3.14 -8.30 -11.99
CA GLY A 125 -3.96 -8.17 -10.79
C GLY A 125 -5.46 -8.27 -11.10
N ALA A 126 -5.94 -7.61 -12.15
CA ALA A 126 -7.34 -7.66 -12.56
C ALA A 126 -7.77 -9.07 -13.02
N ILE A 127 -6.89 -9.80 -13.72
CA ILE A 127 -7.16 -11.18 -14.13
C ILE A 127 -7.11 -12.14 -12.92
N GLY A 128 -6.11 -11.98 -12.04
CA GLY A 128 -5.88 -12.91 -10.93
C GLY A 128 -6.81 -12.71 -9.73
N ALA A 129 -7.00 -11.46 -9.30
CA ALA A 129 -7.84 -11.12 -8.15
C ALA A 129 -9.30 -10.81 -8.54
N GLY A 130 -9.50 -10.29 -9.75
CA GLY A 130 -10.76 -9.77 -10.24
C GLY A 130 -10.71 -8.25 -10.40
N PRO A 131 -11.43 -7.69 -11.40
CA PRO A 131 -11.35 -6.26 -11.71
C PRO A 131 -11.87 -5.33 -10.61
N MET A 132 -12.87 -5.73 -9.81
CA MET A 132 -13.36 -4.89 -8.70
C MET A 132 -12.36 -4.88 -7.55
N VAL A 133 -11.75 -6.03 -7.23
CA VAL A 133 -10.67 -6.11 -6.22
C VAL A 133 -9.46 -5.29 -6.64
N MET A 134 -9.04 -5.38 -7.91
CA MET A 134 -7.91 -4.62 -8.40
C MET A 134 -8.18 -3.11 -8.44
N ALA A 135 -9.37 -2.69 -8.91
CA ALA A 135 -9.76 -1.28 -8.89
C ALA A 135 -9.83 -0.73 -7.47
N TRP A 136 -10.36 -1.52 -6.52
CA TRP A 136 -10.37 -1.17 -5.11
C TRP A 136 -8.94 -0.99 -4.57
N ALA A 137 -8.06 -1.96 -4.81
CA ALA A 137 -6.68 -1.94 -4.34
C ALA A 137 -5.89 -0.75 -4.90
N LEU A 138 -6.08 -0.40 -6.17
CA LEU A 138 -5.43 0.77 -6.79
C LEU A 138 -5.83 2.06 -6.10
N MET A 139 -7.14 2.24 -5.85
CA MET A 139 -7.65 3.46 -5.21
C MET A 139 -7.20 3.53 -3.74
N THR A 140 -7.22 2.40 -3.03
CA THR A 140 -6.71 2.35 -1.66
C THR A 140 -5.20 2.65 -1.60
N MET A 141 -4.39 2.10 -2.50
CA MET A 141 -2.95 2.40 -2.53
C MET A 141 -2.65 3.84 -2.94
N PHE A 142 -3.40 4.39 -3.90
CA PHE A 142 -3.30 5.81 -4.24
C PHE A 142 -3.61 6.71 -3.03
N THR A 143 -4.63 6.37 -2.25
CA THR A 143 -4.93 7.08 -1.00
C THR A 143 -3.78 6.98 -0.01
N ILE A 144 -3.22 5.79 0.19
CA ILE A 144 -2.11 5.59 1.14
C ILE A 144 -0.90 6.43 0.73
N GLN A 145 -0.53 6.43 -0.56
CA GLN A 145 0.55 7.27 -1.07
C GLN A 145 0.27 8.76 -0.87
N ALA A 146 -0.94 9.21 -1.21
CA ALA A 146 -1.32 10.61 -1.02
C ALA A 146 -1.26 11.03 0.46
N LEU A 147 -1.60 10.14 1.39
CA LEU A 147 -1.49 10.39 2.83
C LEU A 147 -0.04 10.41 3.30
N ASP A 148 0.80 9.49 2.83
CA ASP A 148 2.24 9.44 3.16
C ASP A 148 2.92 10.75 2.70
N ASP A 149 2.70 11.16 1.45
CA ASP A 149 3.22 12.42 0.89
C ASP A 149 2.73 13.66 1.67
N LEU A 150 1.48 13.67 2.15
CA LEU A 150 0.95 14.77 2.97
C LEU A 150 1.60 14.82 4.36
N ILE A 151 1.88 13.66 4.97
CA ILE A 151 2.54 13.55 6.27
C ILE A 151 4.01 13.98 6.13
N ASP A 152 4.67 13.54 5.07
CA ASP A 152 6.09 13.78 4.82
C ASP A 152 6.41 15.15 4.20
N LEU A 153 5.38 15.94 3.86
CA LEU A 153 5.50 17.28 3.27
C LEU A 153 6.52 18.20 3.97
N ARG A 154 6.65 18.10 5.30
CA ARG A 154 7.61 18.92 6.06
C ARG A 154 9.03 18.38 6.01
N VAL A 155 9.18 17.06 5.97
CA VAL A 155 10.48 16.36 5.93
C VAL A 155 11.09 16.48 4.54
N ASP A 156 10.26 16.39 3.50
CA ASP A 156 10.69 16.35 2.09
C ASP A 156 10.98 17.71 1.45
N SER A 157 10.84 18.81 2.21
CA SER A 157 10.99 20.17 1.68
C SER A 157 12.38 20.50 1.09
N HIS A 158 13.33 19.57 1.15
CA HIS A 158 14.72 19.74 0.73
C HIS A 158 15.17 18.77 -0.39
N ILE A 159 14.30 17.91 -0.93
CA ILE A 159 14.63 17.01 -2.06
C ILE A 159 13.71 17.23 -3.26
N ASP A 160 14.33 17.26 -4.45
CA ASP A 160 13.72 17.43 -5.76
C ASP A 160 12.65 16.36 -6.07
N GLY A 161 11.38 16.71 -5.82
CA GLY A 161 10.28 16.37 -6.71
C GLY A 161 9.71 14.94 -6.69
N ARG A 162 9.95 14.13 -5.65
CA ARG A 162 9.24 12.84 -5.49
C ARG A 162 7.88 12.96 -4.82
N ASN A 163 7.75 13.85 -3.84
CA ASN A 163 6.51 14.06 -3.10
C ASN A 163 5.45 14.74 -4.00
N TRP A 164 4.27 14.11 -4.14
CA TRP A 164 3.17 14.59 -4.98
C TRP A 164 2.67 15.97 -4.55
N CYS A 165 2.80 16.33 -3.28
CA CYS A 165 2.41 17.66 -2.81
C CYS A 165 3.31 18.77 -3.37
N HIS A 166 4.58 18.47 -3.67
CA HIS A 166 5.48 19.40 -4.36
C HIS A 166 5.23 19.43 -5.87
N LEU A 167 4.87 18.30 -6.47
CA LEU A 167 4.62 18.19 -7.92
C LEU A 167 3.27 18.79 -8.35
N PHE A 168 2.20 18.49 -7.61
CA PHE A 168 0.83 18.84 -7.98
C PHE A 168 0.21 19.91 -7.10
N GLY A 169 0.72 20.08 -5.87
CA GLY A 169 0.15 20.95 -4.86
C GLY A 169 -0.63 20.19 -3.79
N VAL A 170 -0.62 20.73 -2.56
CA VAL A 170 -1.26 20.11 -1.38
C VAL A 170 -2.78 19.95 -1.58
N GLY A 171 -3.44 20.94 -2.21
CA GLY A 171 -4.88 20.91 -2.44
C GLY A 171 -5.28 19.78 -3.40
N GLU A 172 -4.50 19.61 -4.47
CA GLU A 172 -4.67 18.61 -5.51
C GLU A 172 -4.47 17.19 -4.96
N VAL A 173 -3.47 17.00 -4.10
CA VAL A 173 -3.22 15.72 -3.41
C VAL A 173 -4.33 15.39 -2.41
N ILE A 174 -4.79 16.37 -1.61
CA ILE A 174 -5.93 16.16 -0.69
C ILE A 174 -7.20 15.80 -1.47
N LEU A 175 -7.49 16.52 -2.56
CA LEU A 175 -8.68 16.30 -3.36
C LEU A 175 -8.66 14.92 -4.04
N SER A 176 -7.55 14.57 -4.68
CA SER A 176 -7.39 13.27 -5.35
C SER A 176 -7.37 12.12 -4.35
N GLY A 177 -6.67 12.25 -3.23
CA GLY A 177 -6.68 11.27 -2.13
C GLY A 177 -8.08 11.06 -1.56
N SER A 178 -8.84 12.13 -1.35
CA SER A 178 -10.24 12.07 -0.86
C SER A 178 -11.18 11.41 -1.87
N LEU A 179 -11.04 11.72 -3.16
CA LEU A 179 -11.82 11.07 -4.22
C LEU A 179 -11.50 9.57 -4.29
N SER A 180 -10.24 9.21 -4.14
CA SER A 180 -9.78 7.82 -4.12
C SER A 180 -10.31 7.04 -2.91
N VAL A 181 -10.36 7.66 -1.72
CA VAL A 181 -11.03 7.09 -0.53
C VAL A 181 -12.50 6.85 -0.83
N ALA A 182 -13.20 7.86 -1.37
CA ALA A 182 -14.62 7.74 -1.66
C ALA A 182 -14.91 6.62 -2.68
N PHE A 183 -14.06 6.47 -3.69
CA PHE A 183 -14.20 5.41 -4.69
C PHE A 183 -13.89 4.02 -4.13
N SER A 184 -12.82 3.86 -3.34
CA SER A 184 -12.53 2.58 -2.69
C SER A 184 -13.63 2.21 -1.69
N ALA A 185 -14.13 3.16 -0.91
CA ALA A 185 -15.27 2.97 -0.01
C ALA A 185 -16.56 2.63 -0.77
N PHE A 186 -16.78 3.18 -1.97
CA PHE A 186 -17.90 2.78 -2.83
C PHE A 186 -17.80 1.32 -3.28
N LEU A 187 -16.59 0.82 -3.56
CA LEU A 187 -16.38 -0.58 -3.96
C LEU A 187 -16.44 -1.55 -2.77
N SER A 188 -15.89 -1.18 -1.61
CA SER A 188 -15.96 -1.94 -0.36
C SER A 188 -15.67 -1.03 0.83
N PRO A 189 -16.70 -0.55 1.56
CA PRO A 189 -16.51 0.28 2.74
C PRO A 189 -15.69 -0.42 3.82
N LEU A 190 -15.98 -1.70 4.08
CA LEU A 190 -15.33 -2.47 5.14
C LEU A 190 -13.84 -2.69 4.85
N LEU A 191 -13.50 -3.15 3.64
CA LEU A 191 -12.09 -3.40 3.29
C LEU A 191 -11.28 -2.11 3.30
N THR A 192 -11.87 -1.01 2.83
CA THR A 192 -11.23 0.31 2.87
C THR A 192 -10.91 0.72 4.31
N GLY A 193 -11.90 0.63 5.21
CA GLY A 193 -11.69 0.95 6.63
C GLY A 193 -10.63 0.05 7.28
N LEU A 194 -10.67 -1.26 7.03
CA LEU A 194 -9.67 -2.20 7.56
C LEU A 194 -8.26 -1.93 7.02
N THR A 195 -8.13 -1.55 5.76
CA THR A 195 -6.83 -1.27 5.14
C THR A 195 -6.24 0.04 5.65
N LEU A 196 -7.06 1.09 5.81
CA LEU A 196 -6.62 2.34 6.42
C LEU A 196 -6.23 2.16 7.90
N LEU A 197 -7.00 1.37 8.66
CA LEU A 197 -6.65 1.00 10.03
C LEU A 197 -5.31 0.25 10.09
N THR A 198 -5.11 -0.67 9.14
CA THR A 198 -3.86 -1.42 9.00
C THR A 198 -2.68 -0.47 8.72
N ALA A 199 -2.81 0.41 7.72
CA ALA A 199 -1.79 1.38 7.37
C ALA A 199 -1.44 2.30 8.56
N ALA A 200 -2.46 2.82 9.25
CA ALA A 200 -2.27 3.63 10.46
C ALA A 200 -1.55 2.85 11.57
N SER A 201 -1.94 1.59 11.81
CA SER A 201 -1.31 0.75 12.84
C SER A 201 0.17 0.48 12.54
N ILE A 202 0.51 0.23 11.27
CA ILE A 202 1.88 -0.02 10.82
C ILE A 202 2.70 1.28 10.93
N GLY A 203 2.14 2.41 10.48
CA GLY A 203 2.79 3.72 10.59
C GLY A 203 3.09 4.14 12.03
N LEU A 204 2.24 3.75 12.99
CA LEU A 204 2.49 3.96 14.42
C LEU A 204 3.63 3.08 14.95
N ILE A 205 3.72 1.83 14.50
CA ILE A 205 4.77 0.89 14.94
C ILE A 205 6.13 1.28 14.35
N PHE A 206 6.15 1.67 13.07
CA PHE A 206 7.37 1.98 12.31
C PHE A 206 7.57 3.48 12.14
N HIS A 207 7.20 4.26 13.16
CA HIS A 207 7.31 5.70 13.13
C HIS A 207 8.75 6.13 12.80
N ARG A 208 8.93 6.90 11.73
CA ARG A 208 10.24 7.43 11.31
C ARG A 208 10.77 8.33 12.42
N GLN A 209 11.96 8.01 12.95
CA GLN A 209 12.60 8.87 13.94
C GLN A 209 13.62 9.79 13.24
N PRO A 210 13.63 11.10 13.56
CA PRO A 210 14.72 11.96 13.15
C PRO A 210 16.00 11.46 13.82
N GLY A 211 16.95 10.96 13.03
CA GLY A 211 18.24 10.50 13.51
C GLY A 211 19.19 11.66 13.71
N THR A 212 20.00 11.61 14.77
CA THR A 212 21.25 12.37 14.80
C THR A 212 22.24 11.68 13.86
N VAL A 213 22.61 12.34 12.77
CA VAL A 213 23.65 11.83 11.86
C VAL A 213 24.97 11.79 12.62
N ILE A 214 25.37 10.61 13.10
CA ILE A 214 26.72 10.39 13.62
C ILE A 214 27.58 10.06 12.39
N LEU A 215 28.17 11.09 11.78
CA LEU A 215 29.26 10.90 10.83
C LEU A 215 30.41 10.18 11.56
N LYS A 216 30.65 8.91 11.21
CA LYS A 216 31.85 8.17 11.60
C LYS A 216 32.78 8.05 10.41
#